data_AF-A0AAV8XH58-F1
#
_entry.id   AF-A0AAV8XH58-F1
#
_cell.length_a   1.000
_cell.length_b   1.000
_cell.length_c   1.000
_cell.angle_alpha   90.00
_cell.angle_beta   90.00
_cell.angle_gamma   90.00
#
_symmetry.space_group_name_H-M   'P 1'
#
loop_
_entity.id
_entity.type
_entity.pdbx_description
1 polymer ?
#
loop_
_entity_poly.entity_id
_entity_poly.type
_entity_poly.pdbx_seq_one_letter_code
_entity_poly.pdbx_strand_id
1 'polypeptide(L)'
;MDTDICNDSIYKEGMITILMTFLATGDSYKTIGHSFRMGFSTVAIIVEEVCTAIWDRLQPLYMPEPTHELWEKSILGYKNLWQFPNCLGSIDGNHVTIKCPKRSGSNYFCYFKKFSIVLMAIVDPEYKFTCIDVGAYGKNSDFETSAMGRKFENGTFNIPSNRPLPDENDEVPCVLIGNEAFT
;
A
#
# COMPACT_ATOMS: atom_id res chain seq x y z
N MET A 1 15.49 -11.77 44.42
CA MET A 1 14.83 -10.45 44.44
C MET A 1 14.78 -9.99 43.01
N ASP A 2 13.78 -10.49 42.29
CA ASP A 2 13.49 -10.15 40.90
C ASP A 2 13.01 -8.70 40.82
N THR A 3 13.72 -7.87 40.06
CA THR A 3 13.30 -6.49 39.76
C THR A 3 13.29 -6.16 38.26
N ASP A 4 13.32 -7.17 37.37
CA ASP A 4 13.46 -6.95 35.91
C ASP A 4 12.30 -7.46 35.04
N ILE A 5 11.06 -7.52 35.56
CA ILE A 5 9.89 -7.97 34.76
C ILE A 5 8.86 -6.84 34.53
N CYS A 6 9.03 -5.65 35.12
CA CYS A 6 8.02 -4.58 35.09
C CYS A 6 8.21 -3.47 34.03
N ASN A 7 9.21 -3.54 33.12
CA ASN A 7 9.49 -2.42 32.19
C ASN A 7 9.27 -2.70 30.70
N ASP A 8 8.80 -3.87 30.30
CA ASP A 8 8.78 -4.23 28.87
C ASP A 8 7.38 -4.16 28.23
N SER A 9 6.30 -4.51 28.93
CA SER A 9 4.92 -4.46 28.37
C SER A 9 4.37 -3.03 28.34
N ILE A 10 4.49 -2.30 29.45
CA ILE A 10 3.95 -0.94 29.60
C ILE A 10 4.64 0.03 28.62
N TYR A 11 5.95 -0.15 28.43
CA TYR A 11 6.72 0.65 27.48
C TYR A 11 6.30 0.38 26.03
N LYS A 12 6.10 -0.90 25.67
CA LYS A 12 5.60 -1.30 24.34
C LYS A 12 4.17 -0.80 24.08
N GLU A 13 3.28 -0.90 25.06
CA GLU A 13 1.91 -0.36 24.97
C GLU A 13 1.93 1.17 24.78
N GLY A 14 2.83 1.87 25.47
CA GLY A 14 3.04 3.31 25.30
C GLY A 14 3.50 3.67 23.89
N MET A 15 4.45 2.92 23.32
CA MET A 15 4.92 3.11 21.94
C MET A 15 3.81 2.91 20.91
N ILE A 16 3.03 1.83 21.04
CA ILE A 16 1.90 1.56 20.14
C ILE A 16 0.87 2.69 20.24
N THR A 17 0.59 3.18 21.45
CA THR A 17 -0.34 4.30 21.65
C THR A 17 0.13 5.58 20.95
N ILE A 18 1.43 5.89 21.04
CA ILE A 18 2.04 7.03 20.34
C ILE A 18 1.88 6.88 18.82
N LEU A 19 2.19 5.69 18.28
CA LEU A 19 2.03 5.43 16.85
C LEU A 19 0.56 5.56 16.41
N MET A 20 -0.36 4.91 17.13
CA MET A 20 -1.79 4.94 16.79
C MET A 20 -2.34 6.36 16.84
N THR A 21 -1.90 7.17 17.81
CA THR A 21 -2.24 8.60 17.87
C THR A 21 -1.74 9.33 16.62
N PHE A 22 -0.47 9.11 16.23
CA PHE A 22 0.10 9.72 15.03
C PHE A 22 -0.65 9.33 13.76
N LEU A 23 -0.96 8.04 13.56
CA LEU A 23 -1.66 7.54 12.38
C LEU A 23 -3.12 8.01 12.33
N ALA A 24 -3.79 8.13 13.48
CA ALA A 24 -5.19 8.53 13.55
C ALA A 24 -5.40 10.04 13.34
N THR A 25 -4.49 10.89 13.86
CA THR A 25 -4.68 12.36 13.82
C THR A 25 -3.86 13.04 12.74
N GLY A 26 -2.75 12.45 12.29
CA GLY A 26 -1.77 13.11 11.41
C GLY A 26 -1.07 14.30 12.07
N ASP A 27 -1.08 14.39 13.40
CA ASP A 27 -0.48 15.50 14.14
C ASP A 27 1.05 15.55 14.01
N SER A 28 1.60 16.72 14.31
CA SER A 28 3.06 16.88 14.37
C SER A 28 3.66 16.12 15.56
N TYR A 29 4.88 15.60 15.40
CA TYR A 29 5.64 14.99 16.50
C TYR A 29 5.83 15.90 17.72
N LYS A 30 5.78 17.23 17.53
CA LYS A 30 5.83 18.19 18.64
C LYS A 30 4.55 18.17 19.46
N THR A 31 3.39 18.16 18.80
CA THR A 31 2.08 18.09 19.46
C THR A 31 1.95 16.80 20.25
N ILE A 32 2.28 15.67 19.61
CA ILE A 32 2.25 14.35 20.24
C ILE A 32 3.26 14.28 21.40
N GLY A 33 4.49 14.75 21.19
CA GLY A 33 5.50 14.81 22.25
C GLY A 33 5.04 15.60 23.46
N HIS A 34 4.32 16.71 23.28
CA HIS A 34 3.74 17.46 24.38
C HIS A 34 2.68 16.64 25.15
N SER A 35 1.78 15.95 24.44
CA SER A 35 0.74 15.10 25.06
C SER A 35 1.31 13.94 25.88
N PHE A 36 2.39 13.31 25.40
CA PHE A 36 3.04 12.17 26.06
C PHE A 36 4.23 12.55 26.93
N ARG A 37 4.53 13.86 27.09
CA ARG A 37 5.68 14.39 27.84
C ARG A 37 7.03 13.82 27.36
N MET A 38 7.19 13.69 26.05
CA MET A 38 8.40 13.19 25.38
C MET A 38 8.99 14.24 24.44
N GLY A 39 10.31 14.13 24.18
CA GLY A 39 10.95 14.93 23.15
C GLY A 39 10.42 14.58 21.76
N PHE A 40 10.29 15.57 20.87
CA PHE A 40 9.78 15.33 19.50
C PHE A 40 10.66 14.35 18.71
N SER A 41 11.97 14.31 18.98
CA SER A 41 12.90 13.36 18.37
C SER A 41 12.62 11.93 18.83
N THR A 42 12.29 11.73 20.11
CA THR A 42 11.91 10.42 20.66
C THR A 42 10.62 9.93 20.02
N VAL A 43 9.61 10.80 19.88
CA VAL A 43 8.36 10.46 19.17
C VAL A 43 8.62 10.07 17.73
N ALA A 44 9.47 10.81 17.02
CA ALA A 44 9.81 10.49 15.62
C ALA A 44 10.46 9.11 15.50
N ILE A 45 11.41 8.79 16.38
CA ILE A 45 12.07 7.46 16.43
C ILE A 45 11.04 6.37 16.72
N ILE A 46 10.18 6.55 17.72
CA ILE A 46 9.13 5.58 18.06
C ILE A 46 8.21 5.32 16.87
N VAL A 47 7.74 6.37 16.19
CA VAL A 47 6.86 6.22 15.02
C VAL A 47 7.56 5.44 13.91
N GLU A 48 8.83 5.75 13.60
CA GLU A 48 9.60 5.06 12.57
C GLU A 48 9.86 3.59 12.92
N GLU A 49 10.34 3.31 14.14
CA GLU A 49 10.67 1.95 14.60
C GLU A 49 9.44 1.05 14.64
N VAL A 50 8.33 1.54 15.20
CA VAL A 50 7.10 0.75 15.33
C VAL A 50 6.44 0.54 13.96
N CYS A 51 6.40 1.55 13.08
CA CYS A 51 5.94 1.36 11.69
C CYS A 51 6.74 0.28 10.97
N THR A 52 8.07 0.32 11.08
CA THR A 52 8.96 -0.65 10.45
C THR A 52 8.70 -2.05 11.00
N ALA A 53 8.62 -2.19 12.33
CA ALA A 53 8.32 -3.48 12.96
C ALA A 53 6.95 -4.04 12.56
N ILE A 54 5.92 -3.18 12.44
CA ILE A 54 4.60 -3.58 11.96
C ILE A 54 4.68 -4.06 10.51
N TRP A 55 5.34 -3.30 9.64
CA TRP A 55 5.50 -3.66 8.24
C TRP A 55 6.20 -5.00 8.08
N ASP A 56 7.38 -5.17 8.69
CA ASP A 56 8.19 -6.38 8.58
C ASP A 56 7.48 -7.64 9.08
N ARG A 57 6.56 -7.49 10.05
CA ARG A 57 5.82 -8.62 10.63
C ARG A 57 4.49 -8.89 9.93
N LEU A 58 3.76 -7.86 9.54
CA LEU A 58 2.40 -7.99 9.02
C LEU A 58 2.34 -8.02 7.50
N GLN A 59 3.26 -7.34 6.79
CA GLN A 59 3.24 -7.34 5.33
C GLN A 59 3.32 -8.76 4.74
N PRO A 60 4.18 -9.67 5.21
CA PRO A 60 4.22 -11.03 4.67
C PRO A 60 2.95 -11.85 4.92
N LEU A 61 2.14 -11.48 5.92
CA LEU A 61 0.91 -12.18 6.30
C LEU A 61 -0.32 -11.65 5.56
N TYR A 62 -0.40 -10.32 5.39
CA TYR A 62 -1.59 -9.65 4.87
C TYR A 62 -1.45 -9.15 3.44
N MET A 63 -0.22 -8.94 2.95
CA MET A 63 0.07 -8.55 1.58
C MET A 63 1.28 -9.34 1.02
N PRO A 64 1.22 -10.69 1.02
CA PRO A 64 2.25 -11.51 0.36
C PRO A 64 2.26 -11.25 -1.15
N GLU A 65 3.30 -11.74 -1.82
CA GLU A 65 3.33 -11.70 -3.28
C GLU A 65 2.12 -12.46 -3.86
N PRO A 66 1.35 -11.85 -4.79
CA PRO A 66 0.17 -12.48 -5.34
C PRO A 66 0.47 -13.82 -6.01
N THR A 67 -0.28 -14.85 -5.62
CA THR A 67 -0.21 -16.18 -6.21
C THR A 67 -1.29 -16.37 -7.26
N HIS A 68 -1.13 -17.39 -8.10
CA HIS A 68 -2.16 -17.78 -9.07
C HIS A 68 -3.52 -18.06 -8.38
N GLU A 69 -3.51 -18.73 -7.24
CA GLU A 69 -4.73 -19.02 -6.46
C GLU A 69 -5.42 -17.76 -5.94
N LEU A 70 -4.63 -16.75 -5.54
CA LEU A 70 -5.17 -15.47 -5.10
C LEU A 70 -5.91 -14.77 -6.25
N TRP A 71 -5.32 -14.77 -7.46
CA TRP A 71 -5.96 -14.19 -8.64
C TRP A 71 -7.23 -14.93 -9.03
N GLU A 72 -7.22 -16.27 -8.99
CA GLU A 72 -8.42 -17.08 -9.24
C GLU A 72 -9.57 -16.73 -8.28
N LYS A 73 -9.24 -16.57 -6.99
CA LYS A 73 -10.21 -16.14 -5.98
C LYS A 73 -10.75 -14.75 -6.27
N SER A 74 -9.88 -13.82 -6.68
CA SER A 74 -10.28 -12.46 -7.07
C SER A 74 -11.23 -12.47 -8.27
N ILE A 75 -10.88 -13.20 -9.34
CA ILE A 75 -11.72 -13.37 -10.54
C ILE A 75 -13.10 -13.91 -10.18
N LEU A 76 -13.17 -14.94 -9.35
CA LEU A 76 -14.44 -15.51 -8.91
C LEU A 76 -15.26 -14.50 -8.09
N GLY A 77 -14.61 -13.74 -7.20
CA GLY A 77 -15.27 -12.72 -6.40
C GLY A 77 -15.80 -11.57 -7.26
N TYR A 78 -15.06 -11.09 -8.26
CA TYR A 78 -15.54 -10.07 -9.20
C TYR A 78 -16.71 -10.58 -10.04
N LYS A 79 -16.65 -11.84 -10.51
CA LYS A 79 -17.78 -12.47 -11.20
C LYS A 79 -19.04 -12.50 -10.32
N ASN A 80 -18.90 -12.89 -9.06
CA ASN A 80 -20.05 -13.09 -8.17
C ASN A 80 -20.63 -11.79 -7.62
N LEU A 81 -19.78 -10.86 -7.15
CA LEU A 81 -20.20 -9.63 -6.49
C LEU A 81 -20.49 -8.50 -7.48
N TRP A 82 -19.65 -8.39 -8.51
CA TRP A 82 -19.64 -7.24 -9.44
C TRP A 82 -20.15 -7.60 -10.84
N GLN A 83 -20.48 -8.87 -11.09
CA GLN A 83 -20.88 -9.38 -12.41
C GLN A 83 -19.85 -9.07 -13.50
N PHE A 84 -18.58 -8.97 -13.11
CA PHE A 84 -17.47 -8.69 -14.01
C PHE A 84 -16.53 -9.91 -14.05
N PRO A 85 -16.74 -10.86 -14.98
CA PRO A 85 -15.86 -12.02 -15.13
C PRO A 85 -14.45 -11.61 -15.54
N ASN A 86 -13.47 -12.48 -15.27
CA ASN A 86 -12.06 -12.31 -15.67
C ASN A 86 -11.36 -11.04 -15.13
N CYS A 87 -11.92 -10.37 -14.10
CA CYS A 87 -11.26 -9.26 -13.43
C CYS A 87 -10.28 -9.74 -12.36
N LEU A 88 -9.03 -9.32 -12.46
CA LEU A 88 -7.99 -9.59 -11.47
C LEU A 88 -8.11 -8.68 -10.25
N GLY A 89 -8.56 -7.45 -10.45
CA GLY A 89 -8.51 -6.41 -9.42
C GLY A 89 -8.88 -5.05 -9.99
N SER A 90 -9.20 -4.13 -9.08
CA SER A 90 -9.35 -2.72 -9.40
C SER A 90 -8.06 -2.01 -9.05
N ILE A 91 -7.53 -1.19 -9.97
CA ILE A 91 -6.26 -0.47 -9.80
C ILE A 91 -6.50 1.02 -9.71
N ASP A 92 -5.80 1.68 -8.78
CA ASP A 92 -5.76 3.13 -8.72
C ASP A 92 -4.42 3.65 -8.18
N GLY A 93 -4.08 4.88 -8.56
CA GLY A 93 -2.89 5.60 -8.15
C GLY A 93 -3.25 6.80 -7.29
N ASN A 94 -2.55 6.98 -6.16
CA ASN A 94 -2.75 8.11 -5.25
C ASN A 94 -1.43 8.87 -5.00
N HIS A 95 -1.53 10.20 -4.90
CA HIS A 95 -0.41 11.07 -4.56
C HIS A 95 -0.36 11.33 -3.05
N VAL A 96 0.59 10.69 -2.36
CA VAL A 96 0.86 10.97 -0.95
C VAL A 96 1.73 12.21 -0.84
N THR A 97 1.16 13.29 -0.30
CA THR A 97 1.87 14.57 -0.15
C THR A 97 3.01 14.44 0.86
N ILE A 98 4.20 14.91 0.49
CA ILE A 98 5.40 14.91 1.33
C ILE A 98 5.96 16.33 1.47
N LYS A 99 6.79 16.54 2.48
CA LYS A 99 7.67 17.71 2.50
C LYS A 99 8.75 17.54 1.44
N CYS A 100 9.12 18.64 0.77
CA CYS A 100 10.20 18.67 -0.22
C CYS A 100 11.45 17.98 0.34
N PRO A 101 11.89 16.85 -0.24
CA PRO A 101 13.12 16.22 0.20
C PRO A 101 14.32 17.13 -0.10
N LYS A 102 15.31 17.15 0.79
CA LYS A 102 16.51 17.99 0.62
C LYS A 102 17.20 17.65 -0.69
N ARG A 103 17.56 18.68 -1.48
CA ARG A 103 18.28 18.55 -2.76
C ARG A 103 17.54 17.73 -3.83
N SER A 104 16.20 17.66 -3.79
CA SER A 104 15.40 16.85 -4.71
C SER A 104 15.00 17.53 -6.03
N GLY A 105 15.30 18.82 -6.19
CA GLY A 105 14.88 19.60 -7.35
C GLY A 105 13.36 19.57 -7.52
N SER A 106 12.89 19.22 -8.72
CA SER A 106 11.46 19.08 -9.03
C SER A 106 10.99 17.62 -9.16
N ASN A 107 11.82 16.62 -8.81
CA ASN A 107 11.50 15.21 -9.07
C ASN A 107 10.20 14.77 -8.39
N TYR A 108 10.02 15.15 -7.12
CA TYR A 108 8.79 14.85 -6.38
C TYR A 108 7.69 15.89 -6.60
N PHE A 109 7.94 16.95 -7.36
CA PHE A 109 6.97 18.01 -7.58
C PHE A 109 5.93 17.55 -8.60
N CYS A 110 4.72 17.24 -8.13
CA CYS A 110 3.62 16.75 -8.95
C CYS A 110 2.84 17.91 -9.59
N TYR A 111 1.97 17.55 -10.53
CA TYR A 111 1.10 18.47 -11.25
C TYR A 111 0.23 19.36 -10.31
N PHE A 112 -0.13 18.85 -9.13
CA PHE A 112 -0.87 19.58 -8.09
C PHE A 112 -0.04 20.66 -7.36
N LYS A 113 1.15 21.02 -7.87
CA LYS A 113 2.09 21.98 -7.28
C LYS A 113 2.49 21.63 -5.84
N LYS A 114 2.55 20.33 -5.54
CA LYS A 114 2.96 19.78 -4.24
C LYS A 114 4.09 18.78 -4.46
N PHE A 115 4.88 18.53 -3.42
CA PHE A 115 5.80 17.40 -3.43
C PHE A 115 5.02 16.13 -3.02
N SER A 116 5.12 15.05 -3.78
CA SER A 116 4.42 13.80 -3.48
C SER A 116 5.23 12.58 -3.90
N ILE A 117 4.95 11.45 -3.25
CA ILE A 117 5.24 10.11 -3.75
C ILE A 117 3.96 9.47 -4.29
N VAL A 118 4.10 8.61 -5.28
CA VAL A 118 2.98 7.82 -5.82
C VAL A 118 2.84 6.52 -5.03
N LEU A 119 1.61 6.21 -4.68
CA LEU A 119 1.13 4.92 -4.18
C LEU A 119 0.24 4.33 -5.27
N MET A 120 0.66 3.24 -5.89
CA MET A 120 -0.16 2.44 -6.80
C MET A 120 -0.70 1.24 -6.03
N ALA A 121 -1.98 0.91 -6.19
CA ALA A 121 -2.59 -0.20 -5.47
C ALA A 121 -3.60 -0.98 -6.31
N ILE A 122 -3.58 -2.30 -6.16
CA ILE A 122 -4.62 -3.20 -6.67
C ILE A 122 -5.44 -3.72 -5.50
N VAL A 123 -6.76 -3.65 -5.61
CA VAL A 123 -7.70 -4.17 -4.62
C VAL A 123 -8.53 -5.33 -5.15
N ASP A 124 -8.85 -6.24 -4.24
CA ASP A 124 -9.71 -7.39 -4.47
C ASP A 124 -11.21 -6.98 -4.53
N PRO A 125 -12.12 -7.91 -4.83
CA PRO A 125 -13.56 -7.65 -4.90
C PRO A 125 -14.20 -7.15 -3.59
N GLU A 126 -13.52 -7.37 -2.46
CA GLU A 126 -13.97 -6.98 -1.11
C GLU A 126 -13.26 -5.69 -0.63
N TYR A 127 -12.66 -4.93 -1.54
CA TYR A 127 -11.94 -3.69 -1.28
C TYR A 127 -10.69 -3.84 -0.40
N LYS A 128 -10.07 -5.03 -0.39
CA LYS A 128 -8.82 -5.28 0.35
C LYS A 128 -7.64 -5.14 -0.58
N PHE A 129 -6.57 -4.49 -0.10
CA PHE A 129 -5.32 -4.40 -0.85
C PHE A 129 -4.75 -5.79 -1.11
N THR A 130 -4.55 -6.09 -2.39
CA THR A 130 -3.86 -7.29 -2.86
C THR A 130 -2.39 -7.02 -3.07
N CYS A 131 -2.07 -5.88 -3.67
CA CYS A 131 -0.71 -5.48 -3.94
C CYS A 131 -0.60 -3.96 -3.96
N ILE A 132 0.53 -3.43 -3.50
CA ILE A 132 0.85 -2.01 -3.57
C ILE A 132 2.27 -1.81 -4.10
N ASP A 133 2.50 -0.68 -4.77
CA ASP A 133 3.81 -0.19 -5.20
C ASP A 133 3.94 1.26 -4.75
N VAL A 134 4.93 1.55 -3.89
CA VAL A 134 5.08 2.83 -3.20
C VAL A 134 6.46 3.41 -3.45
N GLY A 135 6.51 4.70 -3.77
CA GLY A 135 7.76 5.47 -3.73
C GLY A 135 8.21 6.02 -5.09
N ALA A 136 7.44 5.77 -6.16
CA ALA A 136 7.67 6.47 -7.41
C ALA A 136 7.51 7.99 -7.21
N TYR A 137 8.29 8.75 -7.99
CA TYR A 137 8.26 10.20 -7.94
C TYR A 137 6.87 10.73 -8.30
N GLY A 138 6.41 11.81 -7.65
CA GLY A 138 5.14 12.46 -7.97
C GLY A 138 4.97 12.94 -9.43
N LYS A 139 6.05 12.96 -10.21
CA LYS A 139 6.01 13.22 -11.66
C LYS A 139 5.78 11.95 -12.49
N ASN A 140 6.05 10.78 -11.92
CA ASN A 140 5.96 9.47 -12.57
C ASN A 140 4.82 8.66 -11.93
N SER A 141 3.60 8.89 -12.39
CA SER A 141 2.38 8.18 -11.96
C SER A 141 2.04 6.96 -12.83
N ASP A 142 2.84 6.71 -13.87
CA ASP A 142 2.45 5.78 -14.94
C ASP A 142 2.66 4.33 -14.50
N PHE A 143 1.58 3.54 -14.60
CA PHE A 143 1.57 2.13 -14.21
C PHE A 143 2.64 1.31 -14.95
N GLU A 144 2.78 1.50 -16.26
CA GLU A 144 3.75 0.79 -17.11
C GLU A 144 5.20 0.95 -16.60
N THR A 145 5.52 2.12 -16.05
CA THR A 145 6.85 2.42 -15.52
C THR A 145 7.06 1.98 -14.06
N SER A 146 6.00 1.53 -13.39
CA SER A 146 6.06 1.04 -12.00
C SER A 146 6.71 -0.36 -11.94
N ALA A 147 7.16 -0.76 -10.75
CA ALA A 147 7.67 -2.12 -10.55
C ALA A 147 6.54 -3.14 -10.73
N MET A 148 5.32 -2.77 -10.32
CA MET A 148 4.12 -3.55 -10.55
C MET A 148 3.84 -3.74 -12.04
N GLY A 149 3.76 -2.68 -12.84
CA GLY A 149 3.50 -2.74 -14.28
C GLY A 149 4.52 -3.59 -15.04
N ARG A 150 5.81 -3.43 -14.71
CA ARG A 150 6.86 -4.31 -15.28
C ARG A 150 6.67 -5.79 -14.95
N LYS A 151 6.11 -6.15 -13.80
CA LYS A 151 5.80 -7.56 -13.48
C LYS A 151 4.63 -8.08 -14.30
N PHE A 152 3.63 -7.25 -14.57
CA PHE A 152 2.52 -7.58 -15.48
C PHE A 152 3.02 -7.81 -16.91
N GLU A 153 3.80 -6.88 -17.47
CA GLU A 153 4.34 -6.99 -18.83
C GLU A 153 5.24 -8.20 -19.02
N ASN A 154 6.10 -8.50 -18.03
CA ASN A 154 7.02 -9.63 -18.10
C ASN A 154 6.36 -10.99 -17.76
N GLY A 155 5.06 -11.01 -17.41
CA GLY A 155 4.36 -12.24 -17.04
C GLY A 155 4.84 -12.88 -15.73
N THR A 156 5.51 -12.12 -14.86
CA THR A 156 6.08 -12.62 -13.59
C THR A 156 5.13 -12.44 -12.39
N PHE A 157 3.88 -12.05 -12.63
CA PHE A 157 2.89 -11.76 -11.60
C PHE A 157 1.91 -12.91 -11.32
N ASN A 158 2.23 -14.12 -11.81
CA ASN A 158 1.42 -15.35 -11.64
C ASN A 158 -0.03 -15.22 -12.11
N ILE A 159 -0.28 -14.38 -13.12
CA ILE A 159 -1.62 -14.12 -13.65
C ILE A 159 -2.14 -15.39 -14.33
N PRO A 160 -3.41 -15.78 -14.09
CA PRO A 160 -3.99 -16.93 -14.77
C PRO A 160 -4.08 -16.74 -16.29
N SER A 161 -4.06 -17.85 -17.02
CA SER A 161 -4.22 -17.83 -18.48
C SER A 161 -5.56 -17.25 -18.92
N ASN A 162 -5.60 -16.81 -20.18
CA ASN A 162 -6.81 -16.39 -20.87
C ASN A 162 -7.89 -17.47 -20.75
N ARG A 163 -9.15 -17.03 -20.74
CA ARG A 163 -10.31 -17.90 -20.53
C ARG A 163 -11.56 -17.28 -21.15
N PRO A 164 -12.55 -18.08 -21.53
CA PRO A 164 -13.79 -17.56 -22.10
C PRO A 164 -14.62 -16.79 -21.06
N LEU A 165 -15.41 -15.86 -21.56
CA LEU A 165 -16.49 -15.25 -20.80
C LEU A 165 -17.64 -16.25 -20.57
N PRO A 166 -18.52 -16.03 -19.59
CA PRO A 166 -19.74 -16.83 -19.45
C PRO A 166 -20.50 -16.87 -20.79
N ASP A 167 -20.86 -18.07 -21.24
CA ASP A 167 -21.61 -18.33 -22.47
C ASP A 167 -20.87 -18.01 -23.79
N GLU A 168 -19.57 -17.73 -23.74
CA GLU A 168 -18.72 -17.55 -24.92
C GLU A 168 -17.69 -18.69 -25.06
N ASN A 169 -17.14 -18.87 -26.26
CA ASN A 169 -16.09 -19.85 -26.54
C ASN A 169 -14.71 -19.21 -26.77
N ASP A 170 -14.67 -17.92 -27.07
CA ASP A 170 -13.43 -17.22 -27.38
C ASP A 170 -12.69 -16.86 -26.09
N GLU A 171 -11.41 -17.20 -26.03
CA GLU A 171 -10.58 -16.88 -24.86
C GLU A 171 -10.24 -15.40 -24.84
N VAL A 172 -10.55 -14.72 -23.73
CA VAL A 172 -10.18 -13.33 -23.48
C VAL A 172 -9.19 -13.24 -22.31
N PRO A 173 -8.32 -12.22 -22.27
CA PRO A 173 -7.38 -12.05 -21.17
C PRO A 173 -8.09 -11.70 -19.86
N CYS A 174 -7.42 -12.02 -18.75
CA CYS A 174 -7.79 -11.48 -17.45
C CYS A 174 -7.30 -10.03 -17.36
N VAL A 175 -8.15 -9.12 -16.86
CA VAL A 175 -7.90 -7.67 -16.90
C VAL A 175 -7.91 -7.03 -15.52
N LEU A 176 -7.20 -5.91 -15.38
CA LEU A 176 -7.40 -4.97 -14.28
C LEU A 176 -8.40 -3.89 -14.70
N ILE A 177 -9.20 -3.41 -13.76
CA ILE A 177 -10.11 -2.29 -13.98
C ILE A 177 -9.50 -1.04 -13.34
N GLY A 178 -9.19 -0.03 -14.13
CA GLY A 178 -8.70 1.26 -13.67
C GLY A 178 -9.65 2.40 -14.03
N ASN A 179 -9.37 3.59 -13.52
CA ASN A 179 -9.97 4.81 -14.03
C ASN A 179 -9.35 5.21 -15.38
N GLU A 180 -9.81 6.33 -15.96
CA GLU A 180 -9.36 6.83 -17.27
C GLU A 180 -7.83 7.05 -17.35
N ALA A 181 -7.15 7.25 -16.22
CA ALA A 181 -5.69 7.44 -16.20
C ALA A 181 -4.89 6.17 -16.56
N PHE A 182 -5.54 5.01 -16.70
CA PHE A 182 -4.93 3.72 -17.03
C PHE A 182 -5.27 3.22 -18.45
N THR A 183 -5.75 4.11 -19.33
CA THR A 183 -6.16 3.77 -20.73
C THR A 183 -5.07 4.06 -21.74
#